data_AF-A0A374RLG2-F1
#
_entry.id   AF-A0A374RLG2-F1
#
_cell.length_a   1.000
_cell.length_b   1.000
_cell.length_c   1.000
_cell.angle_alpha   90.00
_cell.angle_beta   90.00
_cell.angle_gamma   90.00
#
_symmetry.space_group_name_H-M   'P 1'
#
loop_
_entity.id
_entity.type
_entity.pdbx_description
1 polymer ?
#
loop_
_entity_poly.entity_id
_entity_poly.type
_entity_poly.pdbx_seq_one_letter_code
_entity_poly.pdbx_strand_id
1 'polypeptide(L)'
;MQKRITVFDTIRGFTMLSMAGFHACYDLAYLYGWKMPWFTQTIFQDIWRASISWVFLFIAGWMCTLSRNNIKRAAKYAVAALVVWVATTLVSVDDSVNFGIIFCMAACTAIVALARPVLDRMPAVWGITICLILFACTWSIPKAVYPIPYLAWLGFPSPDFVSGDYYPLIPFLFMYLTGFLVTHNFFRKLTTA
;
A
#
# COMPACT_ATOMS: atom_id res chain seq x y z
N MET A 1 5.98 0.87 -26.19
CA MET A 1 6.07 0.97 -24.71
C MET A 1 5.70 2.35 -24.17
N GLN A 2 6.11 3.47 -24.81
CA GLN A 2 5.85 4.83 -24.31
C GLN A 2 4.40 5.13 -23.93
N LYS A 3 3.41 4.92 -24.83
CA LYS A 3 1.98 5.14 -24.51
C LYS A 3 1.49 4.44 -23.24
N ARG A 4 2.06 3.27 -22.90
CA ARG A 4 1.67 2.49 -21.71
C ARG A 4 2.27 3.07 -20.45
N ILE A 5 3.55 3.44 -20.50
CA ILE A 5 4.23 4.16 -19.42
C ILE A 5 3.46 5.46 -19.12
N THR A 6 3.03 6.17 -20.16
CA THR A 6 2.19 7.37 -20.03
C THR A 6 0.89 7.09 -19.30
N VAL A 7 0.13 6.03 -19.62
CA VAL A 7 -1.12 5.70 -18.90
C VAL A 7 -0.86 5.46 -17.41
N PHE A 8 0.16 4.68 -17.06
CA PHE A 8 0.48 4.41 -15.65
C PHE A 8 1.01 5.65 -14.93
N ASP A 9 1.78 6.49 -15.61
CA ASP A 9 2.23 7.77 -15.07
C ASP A 9 1.05 8.72 -14.84
N THR A 10 0.06 8.74 -15.75
CA THR A 10 -1.19 9.51 -15.58
C THR A 10 -2.00 9.01 -14.40
N ILE A 11 -2.22 7.70 -14.28
CA ILE A 11 -2.98 7.13 -13.16
C ILE A 11 -2.23 7.42 -11.85
N ARG A 12 -0.91 7.21 -11.80
CA ARG A 12 -0.11 7.55 -10.62
C ARG A 12 -0.23 9.04 -10.27
N GLY A 13 -0.11 9.92 -11.25
CA GLY A 13 -0.27 11.37 -11.05
C GLY A 13 -1.65 11.71 -10.49
N PHE A 14 -2.71 11.11 -11.05
CA PHE A 14 -4.07 11.27 -10.55
C PHE A 14 -4.23 10.76 -9.11
N THR A 15 -3.67 9.59 -8.78
CA THR A 15 -3.68 9.06 -7.42
C THR A 15 -2.94 9.97 -6.43
N MET A 16 -1.81 10.57 -6.83
CA MET A 16 -1.08 11.53 -5.99
C MET A 16 -1.86 12.83 -5.77
N LEU A 17 -2.56 13.34 -6.79
CA LEU A 17 -3.46 14.48 -6.65
C LEU A 17 -4.62 14.16 -5.69
N SER A 18 -5.21 12.98 -5.83
CA SER A 18 -6.28 12.50 -4.93
C SER A 18 -5.79 12.35 -3.49
N MET A 19 -4.58 11.84 -3.28
CA MET A 19 -3.92 11.76 -1.96
C MET A 19 -3.72 13.16 -1.34
N ALA A 20 -3.21 14.12 -2.10
CA ALA A 20 -3.05 15.49 -1.63
C ALA A 20 -4.40 16.13 -1.26
N GLY A 21 -5.43 15.90 -2.08
CA GLY A 21 -6.80 16.37 -1.78
C GLY A 21 -7.38 15.73 -0.52
N PHE A 22 -7.16 14.42 -0.32
CA PHE A 22 -7.57 13.72 0.90
C PHE A 22 -6.88 14.29 2.14
N HIS A 23 -5.57 14.48 2.10
CA HIS A 23 -4.82 15.09 3.22
C HIS A 23 -5.24 16.52 3.49
N ALA A 24 -5.49 17.33 2.45
CA ALA A 24 -6.02 18.68 2.65
C ALA A 24 -7.37 18.67 3.38
N CYS A 25 -8.28 17.76 3.03
CA CYS A 25 -9.55 17.60 3.76
C CYS A 25 -9.34 17.08 5.18
N TYR A 26 -8.41 16.14 5.37
CA TYR A 26 -8.06 15.58 6.67
C TYR A 26 -7.50 16.66 7.60
N ASP A 27 -6.53 17.43 7.14
CA ASP A 27 -5.91 18.50 7.92
C ASP A 27 -6.94 19.58 8.27
N LEU A 28 -7.77 20.01 7.30
CA LEU A 28 -8.83 20.99 7.56
C LEU A 28 -9.82 20.49 8.61
N ALA A 29 -10.25 19.24 8.52
CA ALA A 29 -11.26 18.68 9.41
C ALA A 29 -10.72 18.36 10.81
N TYR A 30 -9.58 17.67 10.90
CA TYR A 30 -9.05 17.12 12.15
C TYR A 30 -8.01 18.02 12.83
N LEU A 31 -7.18 18.76 12.07
CA LEU A 31 -6.17 19.66 12.64
C LEU A 31 -6.68 21.10 12.81
N TYR A 32 -7.39 21.64 11.83
CA TYR A 32 -7.93 23.00 11.87
C TYR A 32 -9.38 23.08 12.40
N GLY A 33 -10.03 21.94 12.64
CA GLY A 33 -11.36 21.88 13.26
C GLY A 33 -12.52 22.37 12.38
N TRP A 34 -12.36 22.38 11.05
CA TRP A 34 -13.45 22.73 10.14
C TRP A 34 -14.57 21.68 10.20
N LYS A 35 -15.82 22.15 10.31
CA LYS A 35 -16.99 21.26 10.30
C LYS A 35 -17.22 20.72 8.89
N MET A 36 -16.85 19.46 8.68
CA MET A 36 -17.03 18.76 7.40
C MET A 36 -17.81 17.44 7.62
N PRO A 37 -19.14 17.50 7.89
CA PRO A 37 -19.94 16.32 8.27
C PRO A 37 -20.02 15.23 7.19
N TRP A 38 -19.75 15.59 5.94
CA TRP A 38 -19.69 14.65 4.82
C TRP A 38 -18.37 13.86 4.80
N PHE A 39 -17.33 14.34 5.49
CA PHE A 39 -15.99 13.76 5.49
C PHE A 39 -15.68 13.04 6.82
N THR A 40 -15.85 13.70 7.95
CA THR A 40 -15.41 13.17 9.25
C THR A 40 -16.20 11.93 9.67
N GLN A 41 -15.49 10.82 9.94
CA GLN A 41 -16.07 9.54 10.40
C GLN A 41 -17.13 8.96 9.45
N THR A 42 -17.08 9.28 8.16
CA THR A 42 -18.02 8.77 7.18
C THR A 42 -17.43 7.61 6.37
N ILE A 43 -18.31 6.77 5.83
CA ILE A 43 -17.96 5.73 4.84
C ILE A 43 -17.25 6.35 3.62
N PHE A 44 -17.55 7.61 3.31
CA PHE A 44 -16.91 8.33 2.22
C PHE A 44 -15.40 8.53 2.46
N GLN A 45 -14.99 8.92 3.67
CA GLN A 45 -13.57 9.02 4.02
C GLN A 45 -12.86 7.67 3.86
N ASP A 46 -13.50 6.58 4.29
CA ASP A 46 -12.94 5.22 4.15
C ASP A 46 -12.79 4.79 2.70
N ILE A 47 -13.81 5.00 1.86
CA ILE A 47 -13.78 4.66 0.44
C ILE A 47 -12.73 5.49 -0.28
N TRP A 48 -12.67 6.81 -0.02
CA TRP A 48 -11.69 7.68 -0.66
C TRP A 48 -10.27 7.25 -0.31
N ARG A 49 -9.98 7.06 0.98
CA ARG A 49 -8.69 6.56 1.48
C ARG A 49 -8.33 5.20 0.86
N ALA A 50 -9.28 4.25 0.84
CA ALA A 50 -9.08 2.93 0.25
C ALA A 50 -8.81 3.00 -1.26
N SER A 51 -9.53 3.87 -1.98
CA SER A 51 -9.35 4.03 -3.43
C SER A 51 -7.94 4.50 -3.77
N ILE A 52 -7.39 5.44 -2.99
CA ILE A 52 -6.02 5.95 -3.16
C ILE A 52 -5.03 4.83 -2.89
N SER A 53 -5.12 4.18 -1.72
CA SER A 53 -4.11 3.23 -1.29
C SER A 53 -4.09 1.95 -2.11
N TRP A 54 -5.27 1.42 -2.50
CA TRP A 54 -5.36 0.19 -3.28
C TRP A 54 -4.78 0.39 -4.68
N VAL A 55 -5.13 1.50 -5.34
CA VAL A 55 -4.57 1.85 -6.65
C VAL A 55 -3.07 2.07 -6.55
N PHE A 56 -2.62 2.78 -5.52
CA PHE A 56 -1.19 3.05 -5.31
C PHE A 56 -0.38 1.77 -5.10
N LEU A 57 -0.85 0.86 -4.25
CA LEU A 57 -0.20 -0.43 -3.98
C LEU A 57 -0.21 -1.36 -5.21
N PHE A 58 -1.33 -1.40 -5.94
CA PHE A 58 -1.43 -2.15 -7.19
C PHE A 58 -0.40 -1.66 -8.22
N ILE A 59 -0.32 -0.34 -8.43
CA ILE A 59 0.67 0.26 -9.35
C ILE A 59 2.10 0.04 -8.84
N ALA A 60 2.34 0.12 -7.52
CA ALA A 60 3.64 -0.16 -6.95
C ALA A 60 4.12 -1.59 -7.26
N GLY A 61 3.23 -2.58 -7.12
CA GLY A 61 3.46 -3.97 -7.50
C GLY A 61 3.73 -4.13 -9.00
N TRP A 62 2.95 -3.45 -9.84
CA TRP A 62 3.17 -3.43 -11.28
C TRP A 62 4.60 -2.95 -11.62
N MET A 63 4.97 -1.79 -11.08
CA MET A 63 6.27 -1.15 -11.31
C MET A 63 7.45 -1.95 -10.75
N CYS A 64 7.22 -2.91 -9.86
CA CYS A 64 8.24 -3.79 -9.30
C CYS A 64 8.85 -4.73 -10.37
N THR A 65 8.06 -5.13 -11.38
CA THR A 65 8.54 -5.96 -12.49
C THR A 65 9.51 -5.23 -13.43
N LEU A 66 9.36 -3.91 -13.55
CA LEU A 66 10.17 -3.04 -14.41
C LEU A 66 11.50 -2.63 -13.76
N SER A 67 11.66 -2.91 -12.47
CA SER A 67 12.80 -2.47 -11.69
C SER A 67 13.97 -3.45 -11.83
N ARG A 68 15.17 -2.89 -12.03
CA ARG A 68 16.42 -3.65 -12.22
C ARG A 68 16.93 -4.29 -10.93
N ASN A 69 16.67 -3.68 -9.78
CA ASN A 69 17.11 -4.19 -8.48
C ASN A 69 16.08 -3.86 -7.39
N ASN A 70 15.24 -4.85 -7.07
CA ASN A 70 14.16 -4.69 -6.10
C ASN A 70 14.65 -4.66 -4.64
N ILE A 71 15.80 -5.26 -4.33
CA ILE A 71 16.39 -5.19 -2.98
C ILE A 71 16.84 -3.75 -2.69
N LYS A 72 17.55 -3.11 -3.62
CA LYS A 72 17.95 -1.69 -3.48
C LYS A 72 16.72 -0.78 -3.40
N ARG A 73 15.66 -1.08 -4.14
CA ARG A 73 14.40 -0.32 -4.09
C ARG A 73 13.69 -0.48 -2.74
N ALA A 74 13.59 -1.70 -2.22
CA ALA A 74 13.03 -1.97 -0.91
C ALA A 74 13.81 -1.25 0.20
N ALA A 75 15.15 -1.26 0.13
CA ALA A 75 16.00 -0.53 1.08
C ALA A 75 15.73 0.98 1.06
N LYS A 76 15.58 1.59 -0.13
CA LYS A 76 15.20 3.02 -0.24
C LYS A 76 13.85 3.31 0.40
N TYR A 77 12.86 2.44 0.20
CA TYR A 77 11.55 2.59 0.84
C TYR A 77 11.62 2.39 2.36
N ALA A 78 12.43 1.44 2.84
CA ALA A 78 12.63 1.23 4.27
C ALA A 78 13.25 2.47 4.94
N VAL A 79 14.26 3.07 4.31
CA VAL A 79 14.85 4.34 4.79
C VAL A 79 13.82 5.46 4.77
N ALA A 80 13.04 5.61 3.71
CA ALA A 80 11.99 6.62 3.64
C ALA A 80 10.91 6.41 4.71
N ALA A 81 10.48 5.17 4.95
CA ALA A 81 9.53 4.83 6.01
C ALA A 81 10.09 5.16 7.40
N LEU A 82 11.37 4.86 7.64
CA LEU A 82 12.04 5.20 8.90
C LEU A 82 12.10 6.71 9.10
N VAL A 83 12.44 7.48 8.06
CA VAL A 83 12.45 8.95 8.12
C VAL A 83 11.07 9.50 8.45
N VAL A 84 10.01 8.98 7.81
CA VAL A 84 8.62 9.40 8.11
C VAL A 84 8.24 9.05 9.54
N TRP A 85 8.55 7.86 10.01
CA TRP A 85 8.29 7.44 11.38
C TRP A 85 9.03 8.33 12.40
N VAL A 86 10.33 8.59 12.21
CA VAL A 86 11.11 9.49 13.07
C VAL A 86 10.53 10.91 13.04
N ALA A 87 10.27 11.46 11.86
CA ALA A 87 9.75 12.82 11.72
C ALA A 87 8.39 12.99 12.40
N THR A 88 7.46 12.04 12.21
CA THR A 88 6.12 12.10 12.81
C THR A 88 6.16 11.87 14.33
N THR A 89 7.07 11.02 14.81
CA THR A 89 7.29 10.80 16.25
C THR A 89 7.88 12.03 16.95
N LEU A 90 8.81 12.74 16.30
CA LEU A 90 9.46 13.92 16.89
C LEU A 90 8.61 15.19 16.80
N VAL A 91 7.83 15.36 15.74
CA VAL A 91 6.97 16.53 15.54
C VAL A 91 5.68 16.42 16.36
N SER A 92 5.11 15.20 16.49
CA SER A 92 4.00 14.89 17.41
C SER A 92 2.78 15.83 17.31
N VAL A 93 2.51 16.38 16.12
CA VAL A 93 1.31 17.19 15.84
C VAL A 93 0.06 16.31 15.75
N ASP A 94 0.24 15.05 15.37
CA ASP A 94 -0.77 13.99 15.27
C ASP A 94 -0.12 12.66 15.69
N ASP A 95 -0.90 11.58 15.74
CA ASP A 95 -0.42 10.24 15.99
C ASP A 95 0.74 9.86 15.07
N SER A 96 1.83 9.33 15.65
CA SER A 96 2.99 8.86 14.89
C SER A 96 2.59 7.85 13.81
N VAL A 97 3.24 7.92 12.64
CA VAL A 97 2.94 7.00 11.53
C VAL A 97 3.67 5.68 11.74
N ASN A 98 3.00 4.74 12.39
CA ASN A 98 3.48 3.37 12.62
C ASN A 98 2.95 2.44 11.52
N PHE A 99 3.88 1.84 10.76
CA PHE A 99 3.58 0.90 9.67
C PHE A 99 2.66 1.49 8.58
N GLY A 100 2.94 2.72 8.13
CA GLY A 100 2.21 3.38 7.04
C GLY A 100 2.51 2.82 5.64
N ILE A 101 1.95 3.46 4.60
CA ILE A 101 1.97 2.90 3.23
C ILE A 101 3.39 2.70 2.65
N ILE A 102 4.36 3.54 3.02
CA ILE A 102 5.75 3.43 2.56
C ILE A 102 6.44 2.21 3.20
N PHE A 103 6.14 1.93 4.48
CA PHE A 103 6.58 0.69 5.14
C PHE A 103 6.00 -0.53 4.40
N CYS A 104 4.69 -0.53 4.13
CA CYS A 104 4.04 -1.60 3.37
C CYS A 104 4.74 -1.85 2.03
N MET A 105 5.03 -0.78 1.28
CA MET A 105 5.74 -0.88 0.01
C MET A 105 7.14 -1.45 0.15
N ALA A 106 7.89 -1.05 1.18
CA ALA A 106 9.22 -1.59 1.45
C ALA A 106 9.14 -3.11 1.68
N ALA A 107 8.26 -3.54 2.59
CA ALA A 107 8.08 -4.94 2.95
C ALA A 107 7.59 -5.78 1.75
N CYS A 108 6.57 -5.31 1.01
CA CYS A 108 6.06 -6.01 -0.16
C CYS A 108 7.13 -6.14 -1.26
N THR A 109 7.90 -5.08 -1.51
CA THR A 109 8.97 -5.11 -2.51
C THR A 109 10.08 -6.08 -2.11
N ALA A 110 10.43 -6.15 -0.82
CA ALA A 110 11.39 -7.11 -0.29
C ALA A 110 10.88 -8.55 -0.43
N ILE A 111 9.63 -8.82 -0.05
CA ILE A 111 8.99 -10.13 -0.21
C ILE A 111 9.01 -10.57 -1.67
N VAL A 112 8.60 -9.70 -2.60
CA VAL A 112 8.61 -10.03 -4.04
C VAL A 112 10.04 -10.29 -4.53
N ALA A 113 11.03 -9.53 -4.06
CA ALA A 113 12.42 -9.76 -4.46
C ALA A 113 12.94 -11.13 -4.01
N LEU A 114 12.56 -11.59 -2.82
CA LEU A 114 12.94 -12.90 -2.27
C LEU A 114 12.12 -14.05 -2.86
N ALA A 115 10.81 -13.86 -3.01
CA ALA A 115 9.86 -14.87 -3.49
C ALA A 115 9.83 -14.99 -5.02
N ARG A 116 10.61 -14.19 -5.75
CA ARG A 116 10.59 -14.14 -7.21
C ARG A 116 10.71 -15.51 -7.90
N PRO A 117 11.61 -16.42 -7.50
CA PRO A 117 11.71 -17.75 -8.13
C PRO A 117 10.43 -18.58 -8.02
N VAL A 118 9.63 -18.36 -6.97
CA VAL A 118 8.34 -19.02 -6.77
C VAL A 118 7.24 -18.32 -7.57
N LEU A 119 7.21 -16.99 -7.49
CA LEU A 119 6.21 -16.17 -8.19
C LEU A 119 6.28 -16.32 -9.72
N ASP A 120 7.48 -16.44 -10.28
CA ASP A 120 7.69 -16.61 -11.73
C ASP A 120 7.17 -17.96 -12.26
N ARG A 121 7.03 -18.98 -11.38
CA ARG A 121 6.47 -20.29 -11.71
C ARG A 121 4.94 -20.33 -11.59
N MET A 122 4.34 -19.36 -10.90
CA MET A 122 2.92 -19.37 -10.61
C MET A 122 2.09 -18.97 -11.84
N PRO A 123 1.04 -19.72 -12.21
CA PRO A 123 0.13 -19.30 -13.27
C PRO A 123 -0.56 -18.00 -12.85
N ALA A 124 -0.38 -16.94 -13.64
CA ALA A 124 -0.79 -15.61 -13.22
C ALA A 124 -2.30 -15.46 -12.97
N VAL A 125 -3.15 -16.15 -13.74
CA VAL A 125 -4.60 -16.10 -13.54
C VAL A 125 -4.97 -16.62 -12.14
N TRP A 126 -4.48 -17.81 -11.78
CA TRP A 126 -4.68 -18.38 -10.45
C TRP A 126 -4.09 -17.49 -9.36
N GLY A 127 -2.87 -16.98 -9.56
CA GLY A 127 -2.23 -16.08 -8.61
C GLY A 127 -3.03 -14.80 -8.34
N ILE A 128 -3.54 -14.16 -9.39
CA ILE A 128 -4.38 -12.95 -9.31
C ILE A 128 -5.67 -13.26 -8.54
N THR A 129 -6.38 -14.32 -8.91
CA THR A 129 -7.65 -14.70 -8.26
C THR A 129 -7.43 -15.03 -6.79
N ILE A 130 -6.41 -15.80 -6.45
CA ILE A 130 -6.08 -16.14 -5.06
C ILE A 130 -5.73 -14.89 -4.26
N CYS A 131 -4.91 -13.98 -4.81
CA CYS A 131 -4.56 -12.73 -4.12
C CYS A 131 -5.79 -11.86 -3.86
N LEU A 132 -6.69 -11.70 -4.84
CA LEU A 132 -7.91 -10.91 -4.64
C LEU A 132 -8.86 -11.53 -3.61
N ILE A 133 -8.99 -12.85 -3.60
CA ILE A 133 -9.77 -13.56 -2.58
C ILE A 133 -9.15 -13.35 -1.20
N LEU A 134 -7.84 -13.58 -1.07
CA LEU A 134 -7.13 -13.38 0.20
C LEU A 134 -7.23 -11.94 0.68
N PHE A 135 -7.10 -10.96 -0.22
CA PHE A 135 -7.29 -9.54 0.08
C PHE A 135 -8.68 -9.28 0.67
N ALA A 136 -9.73 -9.77 0.02
CA ALA A 136 -11.11 -9.60 0.48
C ALA A 136 -11.36 -10.31 1.82
N CYS A 137 -10.91 -11.55 1.98
CA CYS A 137 -11.07 -12.33 3.21
C CYS A 137 -10.30 -11.75 4.40
N THR A 138 -9.18 -11.07 4.16
CA THR A 138 -8.32 -10.51 5.21
C THR A 138 -8.50 -9.00 5.39
N TRP A 139 -9.42 -8.36 4.66
CA TRP A 139 -9.65 -6.91 4.70
C TRP A 139 -9.98 -6.36 6.09
N SER A 140 -10.67 -7.16 6.89
CA SER A 140 -11.10 -6.75 8.24
C SER A 140 -10.03 -6.96 9.31
N ILE A 141 -8.93 -7.67 9.01
CA ILE A 141 -7.91 -8.01 10.01
C ILE A 141 -7.32 -6.74 10.66
N PRO A 142 -6.82 -5.74 9.91
CA PRO A 142 -6.27 -4.53 10.52
C PRO A 142 -7.28 -3.65 11.27
N LYS A 143 -8.58 -3.92 11.13
CA LYS A 143 -9.66 -3.15 11.76
C LYS A 143 -10.08 -3.71 13.11
N ALA A 144 -9.63 -4.92 13.43
CA ALA A 144 -9.89 -5.57 14.70
C ALA A 144 -8.71 -5.37 15.65
N VAL A 145 -8.97 -5.54 16.95
CA VAL A 145 -7.96 -5.47 18.01
C VAL A 145 -7.62 -6.88 18.47
N TYR A 146 -6.32 -7.16 18.64
CA TYR A 146 -5.82 -8.48 19.01
C TYR A 146 -5.00 -8.42 20.30
N PRO A 147 -5.15 -9.38 21.24
CA PRO A 147 -4.38 -9.41 22.48
C PRO A 147 -2.97 -9.99 22.27
N ILE A 148 -2.31 -9.63 21.16
CA ILE A 148 -0.98 -10.12 20.78
C ILE A 148 -0.10 -8.90 20.49
N PRO A 149 0.82 -8.52 21.39
CA PRO A 149 1.66 -7.37 21.19
C PRO A 149 2.66 -7.58 20.03
N TYR A 150 3.19 -6.48 19.50
CA TYR A 150 4.24 -6.45 18.46
C TYR A 150 3.86 -7.00 17.07
N LEU A 151 2.61 -7.39 16.85
CA LEU A 151 2.16 -7.99 15.58
C LEU A 151 1.42 -7.00 14.66
N ALA A 152 1.40 -5.71 15.03
CA ALA A 152 0.79 -4.65 14.26
C ALA A 152 1.39 -4.52 12.84
N TRP A 153 2.70 -4.67 12.68
CA TRP A 153 3.34 -4.60 11.35
C TRP A 153 2.80 -5.63 10.35
N LEU A 154 2.34 -6.79 10.85
CA LEU A 154 1.78 -7.87 10.04
C LEU A 154 0.29 -7.65 9.74
N GLY A 155 -0.43 -6.98 10.63
CA GLY A 155 -1.87 -6.70 10.49
C GLY A 155 -2.68 -6.87 11.76
N PHE A 156 -2.06 -7.27 12.86
CA PHE A 156 -2.76 -7.59 14.11
C PHE A 156 -2.42 -6.54 15.17
N PRO A 157 -3.09 -5.37 15.18
CA PRO A 157 -2.79 -4.32 16.14
C PRO A 157 -3.25 -4.71 17.56
N SER A 158 -2.43 -4.37 18.56
CA SER A 158 -2.78 -4.54 19.97
C SER A 158 -3.69 -3.40 20.46
N PRO A 159 -4.35 -3.53 21.63
CA PRO A 159 -5.18 -2.45 22.19
C PRO A 159 -4.45 -1.12 22.33
N ASP A 160 -3.15 -1.17 22.66
CA ASP A 160 -2.31 0.02 22.85
C ASP A 160 -1.67 0.54 21.55
N PHE A 161 -1.95 -0.10 20.40
CA PHE A 161 -1.36 0.30 19.13
C PHE A 161 -2.11 1.50 18.54
N VAL A 162 -1.36 2.54 18.21
CA VAL A 162 -1.89 3.76 17.59
C VAL A 162 -1.04 4.13 16.39
N SER A 163 -1.69 4.59 15.32
CA SER A 163 -1.00 5.09 14.13
C SER A 163 -1.87 6.09 13.36
N GLY A 164 -1.28 7.22 12.99
CA GLY A 164 -1.92 8.20 12.09
C GLY A 164 -2.11 7.67 10.66
N ASP A 165 -1.28 6.71 10.23
CA ASP A 165 -1.42 5.99 8.97
C ASP A 165 -1.04 4.52 9.12
N TYR A 166 -2.00 3.61 8.89
CA TYR A 166 -1.83 2.18 9.16
C TYR A 166 -2.10 1.32 7.93
N TYR A 167 -1.01 0.85 7.31
CA TYR A 167 -0.98 -0.07 6.18
C TYR A 167 -0.04 -1.24 6.50
N PRO A 168 -0.50 -2.20 7.31
CA PRO A 168 0.28 -3.39 7.62
C PRO A 168 0.47 -4.31 6.41
N LEU A 169 1.23 -5.40 6.58
CA LEU A 169 1.46 -6.35 5.50
C LEU A 169 0.17 -7.02 5.00
N ILE A 170 -0.68 -7.51 5.91
CA ILE A 170 -1.98 -8.13 5.59
C ILE A 170 -3.06 -7.07 5.77
N PRO A 171 -3.95 -6.84 4.79
CA PRO A 171 -4.14 -7.58 3.53
C PRO A 171 -3.31 -7.04 2.34
N PHE A 172 -2.63 -5.90 2.53
CA PHE A 172 -2.14 -5.05 1.44
C PHE A 172 -1.09 -5.69 0.53
N LEU A 173 -0.33 -6.67 1.04
CA LEU A 173 0.55 -7.53 0.26
C LEU A 173 -0.17 -8.17 -0.92
N PHE A 174 -1.41 -8.64 -0.72
CA PHE A 174 -2.15 -9.32 -1.78
C PHE A 174 -2.55 -8.36 -2.90
N MET A 175 -2.89 -7.10 -2.58
CA MET A 175 -3.15 -6.07 -3.59
C MET A 175 -1.87 -5.76 -4.39
N TYR A 176 -0.74 -5.63 -3.70
CA TYR A 176 0.56 -5.43 -4.33
C TYR A 176 0.95 -6.61 -5.25
N LEU A 177 0.79 -7.84 -4.78
CA LEU A 177 1.06 -9.05 -5.56
C LEU A 177 0.16 -9.16 -6.78
N THR A 178 -1.10 -8.74 -6.67
CA THR A 178 -2.03 -8.67 -7.81
C THR A 178 -1.43 -7.80 -8.92
N GLY A 179 -0.97 -6.58 -8.59
CA GLY A 179 -0.31 -5.69 -9.54
C GLY A 179 0.96 -6.30 -10.16
N PHE A 180 1.79 -6.95 -9.35
CA PHE A 180 2.97 -7.67 -9.82
C PHE A 180 2.62 -8.77 -10.83
N LEU A 181 1.67 -9.64 -10.50
CA LEU A 181 1.30 -10.82 -11.29
C LEU A 181 0.63 -10.45 -12.61
N VAL A 182 -0.23 -9.42 -12.63
CA VAL A 182 -0.84 -8.91 -13.87
C VAL A 182 0.25 -8.50 -14.85
N THR A 183 1.26 -7.79 -14.36
CA THR A 183 2.37 -7.30 -15.18
C THR A 183 3.30 -8.41 -15.62
N HIS A 184 3.63 -9.33 -14.72
CA HIS A 184 4.50 -10.46 -15.00
C HIS A 184 3.91 -11.32 -16.14
N ASN A 185 2.61 -11.63 -16.08
CA ASN A 185 1.91 -12.35 -17.14
C ASN A 185 1.93 -11.62 -18.47
N PHE A 186 1.72 -10.31 -18.42
CA PHE A 186 1.69 -9.46 -19.60
C PHE A 186 3.04 -9.48 -20.32
N PHE A 187 4.16 -9.37 -19.59
CA PHE A 187 5.49 -9.45 -20.18
C PHE A 187 5.82 -10.85 -20.71
N ARG A 188 5.44 -11.90 -19.98
CA ARG A 188 5.67 -13.28 -20.41
C ARG A 188 4.97 -13.59 -21.74
N LYS A 189 3.73 -13.13 -21.93
CA LYS A 189 2.99 -13.29 -23.19
C LYS A 189 3.63 -12.55 -24.38
N LEU A 190 4.28 -11.41 -24.13
CA LEU A 190 4.98 -10.64 -25.18
C LEU A 190 6.30 -11.28 -25.60
N THR A 191 6.97 -12.01 -24.71
CA THR A 191 8.22 -12.73 -25.04
C THR A 191 7.99 -14.07 -25.73
N THR A 192 6.78 -14.62 -25.66
CA THR A 192 6.40 -15.92 -26.25
C THR A 192 5.61 -15.79 -27.55
N ALA A 193 5.36 -14.56 -28.03
CA ALA A 193 4.67 -14.26 -29.28
C ALA A 193 5.67 -13.68 -30.28
#